data_AF-D3GUZ7-F1
#
_entry.id   AF-D3GUZ7-F1
#
_cell.length_a   1.000
_cell.length_b   1.000
_cell.length_c   1.000
_cell.angle_alpha   90.00
_cell.angle_beta   90.00
_cell.angle_gamma   90.00
#
_symmetry.space_group_name_H-M   'P 1'
#
loop_
_entity.id
_entity.type
_entity.pdbx_description
1 polymer ?
#
loop_
_entity_poly.entity_id
_entity_poly.type
_entity_poly.pdbx_seq_one_letter_code
_entity_poly.pdbx_strand_id
1 'polypeptide(L)'
;MPQPAARVTDMHVCPMVTPGLPPVPHVGGPLLPPGSPSVFIGGLPAATLGTLALCSGPVDVVIMGSVKVLICGKPAARMGDICAHGGTIVSGYPQVLIG
;
A
#
# COMPACT_ATOMS: atom_id res chain seq x y z
N MET A 1 7.12 -11.56 11.47
CA MET A 1 7.08 -12.65 10.46
C MET A 1 7.13 -12.02 9.08
N PRO A 2 7.77 -12.66 8.09
CA PRO A 2 7.80 -12.12 6.74
C PRO A 2 6.38 -12.12 6.15
N GLN A 3 6.05 -11.07 5.40
CA GLN A 3 4.72 -10.84 4.82
C GLN A 3 4.82 -10.77 3.29
N PRO A 4 3.74 -11.12 2.56
CA PRO A 4 3.68 -10.93 1.11
C PRO A 4 4.05 -9.50 0.71
N ALA A 5 4.95 -9.37 -0.27
CA ALA A 5 5.38 -8.07 -0.77
C ALA A 5 4.25 -7.37 -1.53
N ALA A 6 4.02 -6.09 -1.23
CA ALA A 6 3.01 -5.29 -1.90
C ALA A 6 3.55 -4.69 -3.20
N ARG A 7 2.65 -4.47 -4.15
CA ARG A 7 2.94 -4.01 -5.51
C ARG A 7 1.89 -3.02 -5.96
N VAL A 8 2.17 -2.31 -7.05
CA VAL A 8 1.11 -1.59 -7.76
C VAL A 8 -0.03 -2.56 -8.06
N THR A 9 -1.26 -2.06 -7.97
CA THR A 9 -2.54 -2.78 -8.04
C THR A 9 -2.93 -3.64 -6.84
N ASP A 10 -2.06 -3.85 -5.84
CA ASP A 10 -2.49 -4.51 -4.60
C ASP A 10 -3.47 -3.63 -3.83
N MET A 11 -4.45 -4.25 -3.17
CA MET A 11 -5.56 -3.53 -2.55
C MET A 11 -5.20 -3.05 -1.15
N HIS A 12 -5.70 -1.89 -0.78
CA HIS A 12 -5.81 -1.46 0.61
C HIS A 12 -7.29 -1.32 1.02
N VAL A 13 -7.53 -1.32 2.31
CA VAL A 13 -8.81 -0.92 2.91
C VAL A 13 -8.64 0.41 3.60
N CYS A 14 -9.65 1.29 3.56
CA CYS A 14 -9.62 2.60 4.20
C CYS A 14 -10.79 2.72 5.18
N PRO A 15 -10.54 2.94 6.49
CA PRO A 15 -11.59 3.10 7.49
C PRO A 15 -12.05 4.57 7.65
N MET A 16 -11.40 5.51 6.97
CA MET A 16 -11.67 6.93 7.13
C MET A 16 -13.06 7.30 6.60
N VAL A 17 -13.64 8.34 7.17
CA VAL A 17 -14.94 8.86 6.80
C VAL A 17 -14.81 10.36 6.61
N THR A 18 -15.26 10.87 5.46
CA THR A 18 -15.31 12.31 5.25
C THR A 18 -16.44 12.90 6.11
N PRO A 19 -16.15 13.91 6.96
CA PRO A 19 -17.18 14.58 7.75
C PRO A 19 -18.24 15.25 6.85
N GLY A 20 -19.51 15.09 7.20
CA GLY A 20 -20.65 15.63 6.44
C GLY A 20 -21.99 15.09 6.93
N LEU A 21 -23.10 15.61 6.38
CA LEU A 21 -24.45 15.08 6.60
C LEU A 21 -25.09 14.69 5.25
N PRO A 22 -25.23 13.39 4.92
CA PRO A 22 -24.71 12.24 5.66
C PRO A 22 -23.16 12.13 5.59
N PRO A 23 -22.51 11.44 6.54
CA PRO A 23 -21.09 11.14 6.45
C PRO A 23 -20.82 10.20 5.27
N VAL A 24 -19.70 10.39 4.58
CA VAL A 24 -19.34 9.60 3.39
C VAL A 24 -18.18 8.65 3.73
N PRO A 25 -18.41 7.34 3.84
CA PRO A 25 -17.36 6.37 4.07
C PRO A 25 -16.35 6.35 2.92
N HIS A 26 -15.08 6.24 3.24
CA HIS A 26 -14.07 5.92 2.24
C HIS A 26 -14.13 4.44 1.89
N VAL A 27 -13.70 4.13 0.67
CA VAL A 27 -13.51 2.78 0.15
C VAL A 27 -12.09 2.70 -0.35
N GLY A 28 -11.33 1.77 0.20
CA GLY A 28 -9.97 1.51 -0.22
C GLY A 28 -9.91 0.86 -1.60
N GLY A 29 -8.84 1.14 -2.31
CA GLY A 29 -8.60 0.73 -3.68
C GLY A 29 -7.16 0.27 -3.91
N PRO A 30 -6.74 0.10 -5.17
CA PRO A 30 -5.40 -0.35 -5.51
C PRO A 30 -4.32 0.65 -5.12
N LEU A 31 -3.13 0.14 -4.81
CA LEU A 31 -1.89 0.91 -4.81
C LEU A 31 -1.60 1.40 -6.23
N LEU A 32 -1.27 2.68 -6.34
CA LEU A 32 -1.17 3.42 -7.59
C LEU A 32 0.26 3.42 -8.16
N PRO A 33 0.40 3.57 -9.48
CA PRO A 33 1.69 3.85 -10.10
C PRO A 33 2.30 5.17 -9.57
N PRO A 34 3.63 5.35 -9.65
CA PRO A 34 4.57 4.53 -10.42
C PRO A 34 5.13 3.30 -9.68
N GLY A 35 4.97 3.19 -8.36
CA GLY A 35 5.71 2.19 -7.57
C GLY A 35 7.23 2.35 -7.72
N SER A 36 7.96 1.24 -7.63
CA SER A 36 9.41 1.19 -7.88
C SER A 36 9.73 1.27 -9.38
N PRO A 37 10.71 2.09 -9.80
CA PRO A 37 11.09 2.22 -11.21
C PRO A 37 11.90 1.03 -11.76
N SER A 38 12.50 0.21 -10.91
CA SER A 38 13.45 -0.84 -11.33
C SER A 38 13.22 -2.20 -10.70
N VAL A 39 12.42 -2.29 -9.64
CA VAL A 39 12.15 -3.55 -8.94
C VAL A 39 10.72 -3.98 -9.22
N PHE A 40 10.61 -5.12 -9.91
CA PHE A 40 9.33 -5.75 -10.25
C PHE A 40 9.18 -7.05 -9.48
N ILE A 41 8.04 -7.22 -8.81
CA ILE A 41 7.70 -8.41 -8.03
C ILE A 41 6.55 -9.10 -8.74
N GLY A 42 6.74 -10.36 -9.17
CA GLY A 42 5.72 -11.08 -9.95
C GLY A 42 5.22 -10.30 -11.18
N GLY A 43 6.11 -9.55 -11.84
CA GLY A 43 5.83 -8.77 -13.05
C GLY A 43 5.25 -7.37 -12.85
N LEU A 44 4.96 -6.94 -11.61
CA LEU A 44 4.41 -5.61 -11.32
C LEU A 44 5.41 -4.76 -10.51
N PRO A 45 5.43 -3.42 -10.69
CA PRO A 45 6.29 -2.55 -9.89
C PRO A 45 6.06 -2.74 -8.39
N ALA A 46 7.14 -2.91 -7.63
CA ALA A 46 7.05 -3.08 -6.19
C ALA A 46 6.57 -1.79 -5.49
N ALA A 47 5.72 -1.92 -4.48
CA ALA A 47 5.31 -0.80 -3.66
C ALA A 47 6.32 -0.55 -2.52
N THR A 48 6.45 0.71 -2.15
CA THR A 48 7.34 1.18 -1.07
C THR A 48 6.63 2.21 -0.19
N LEU A 49 7.23 2.57 0.94
CA LEU A 49 6.79 3.72 1.73
C LEU A 49 6.65 4.97 0.84
N GLY A 50 5.51 5.64 0.95
CA GLY A 50 5.12 6.77 0.11
C GLY A 50 4.40 6.38 -1.18
N THR A 51 4.13 5.09 -1.44
CA THR A 51 3.28 4.68 -2.56
C THR A 51 1.86 5.17 -2.32
N LEU A 52 1.27 5.80 -3.33
CA LEU A 52 -0.09 6.31 -3.29
C LEU A 52 -1.09 5.16 -3.41
N ALA A 53 -2.29 5.33 -2.88
CA ALA A 53 -3.36 4.34 -2.95
C ALA A 53 -4.70 5.01 -3.28
N LEU A 54 -5.44 4.43 -4.22
CA LEU A 54 -6.74 4.97 -4.63
C LEU A 54 -7.75 4.82 -3.51
N CYS A 55 -8.43 5.90 -3.14
CA CYS A 55 -9.44 5.89 -2.09
C CYS A 55 -10.65 6.73 -2.55
N SER A 56 -11.88 6.38 -2.13
CA SER A 56 -13.09 7.18 -2.43
C SER A 56 -13.19 8.44 -1.56
N GLY A 57 -12.10 9.21 -1.55
CA GLY A 57 -11.84 10.44 -0.80
C GLY A 57 -10.55 11.06 -1.34
N PRO A 58 -9.76 11.78 -0.51
CA PRO A 58 -8.39 12.11 -0.85
C PRO A 58 -7.58 10.84 -1.19
N VAL A 59 -6.53 10.96 -1.99
CA VAL A 59 -5.61 9.84 -2.25
C VAL A 59 -4.88 9.48 -0.96
N ASP A 60 -4.88 8.19 -0.62
CA ASP A 60 -4.18 7.67 0.57
C ASP A 60 -2.71 7.38 0.23
N VAL A 61 -1.88 7.16 1.23
CA VAL A 61 -0.45 6.90 1.07
C VAL A 61 0.03 5.85 2.06
N VAL A 62 0.87 4.93 1.61
CA VAL A 62 1.52 3.93 2.46
C VAL A 62 2.53 4.62 3.38
N ILE A 63 2.35 4.50 4.69
CA ILE A 63 3.21 5.16 5.70
C ILE A 63 4.05 4.19 6.52
N MET A 64 3.81 2.89 6.39
CA MET A 64 4.62 1.85 7.01
C MET A 64 5.24 0.93 5.94
N GLY A 65 6.39 0.34 6.26
CA GLY A 65 7.09 -0.60 5.40
C GLY A 65 8.02 -1.50 6.20
N SER A 66 8.79 -2.31 5.50
CA SER A 66 9.85 -3.12 6.10
C SER A 66 10.93 -2.25 6.76
N VAL A 67 11.33 -2.63 7.98
CA VAL A 67 12.45 -2.02 8.70
C VAL A 67 13.83 -2.56 8.28
N LYS A 68 13.86 -3.60 7.43
CA LYS A 68 15.10 -4.28 7.00
C LYS A 68 15.32 -4.25 5.51
N VAL A 69 14.24 -4.30 4.72
CA VAL A 69 14.31 -4.42 3.27
C VAL A 69 13.96 -3.10 2.63
N LEU A 70 14.91 -2.55 1.88
CA LEU A 70 14.74 -1.34 1.11
C LEU A 70 14.63 -1.69 -0.38
N ILE A 71 13.66 -1.10 -1.06
CA ILE A 71 13.51 -1.12 -2.51
C ILE A 71 13.73 0.31 -2.99
N CYS A 72 14.72 0.51 -3.87
CA CYS A 72 15.12 1.84 -4.36
C CYS A 72 15.38 2.84 -3.21
N GLY A 73 15.99 2.38 -2.12
CA GLY A 73 16.30 3.21 -0.95
C GLY A 73 15.12 3.53 -0.03
N LYS A 74 13.92 3.01 -0.31
CA LYS A 74 12.72 3.21 0.52
C LYS A 74 12.28 1.89 1.17
N PRO A 75 11.73 1.91 2.41
CA PRO A 75 11.12 0.74 3.02
C PRO A 75 10.15 0.03 2.07
N ALA A 76 10.35 -1.28 1.86
CA ALA A 76 9.47 -2.09 1.01
C ALA A 76 8.10 -2.26 1.67
N ALA A 77 7.01 -2.03 0.92
CA ALA A 77 5.66 -2.21 1.43
C ALA A 77 5.24 -3.68 1.37
N ARG A 78 4.40 -4.10 2.32
CA ARG A 78 3.96 -5.48 2.53
C ARG A 78 2.48 -5.51 2.86
N MET A 79 1.86 -6.67 2.68
CA MET A 79 0.54 -6.93 3.23
C MET A 79 0.54 -6.68 4.75
N GLY A 80 -0.43 -5.91 5.22
CA GLY A 80 -0.57 -5.48 6.62
C GLY A 80 0.13 -4.15 6.94
N ASP A 81 0.93 -3.58 6.03
CA ASP A 81 1.49 -2.25 6.27
C ASP A 81 0.40 -1.16 6.21
N ILE A 82 0.53 -0.16 7.07
CA ILE A 82 -0.48 0.87 7.34
C ILE A 82 -0.40 2.00 6.29
N CYS A 83 -1.56 2.53 5.93
CA CYS A 83 -1.74 3.73 5.12
C CYS A 83 -2.17 4.93 5.99
N ALA A 84 -1.97 6.15 5.49
CA ALA A 84 -2.19 7.39 6.23
C ALA A 84 -3.64 7.57 6.69
N HIS A 85 -4.62 7.01 5.99
CA HIS A 85 -6.01 7.05 6.41
C HIS A 85 -6.35 6.06 7.55
N GLY A 86 -5.33 5.41 8.13
CA GLY A 86 -5.48 4.41 9.20
C GLY A 86 -5.82 3.01 8.71
N GLY A 87 -5.90 2.85 7.39
CA GLY A 87 -6.13 1.59 6.70
C GLY A 87 -4.87 0.73 6.57
N THR A 88 -5.00 -0.42 5.92
CA THR A 88 -3.86 -1.32 5.66
C THR A 88 -3.93 -1.91 4.26
N ILE A 89 -2.76 -2.29 3.73
CA ILE A 89 -2.65 -3.11 2.53
C ILE A 89 -3.17 -4.53 2.85
N VAL A 90 -4.12 -5.03 2.06
CA VAL A 90 -4.79 -6.33 2.29
C VAL A 90 -4.48 -7.39 1.24
N SER A 91 -3.73 -7.04 0.19
CA SER A 91 -3.17 -8.03 -0.75
C SER A 91 -1.68 -7.80 -0.98
N GLY A 92 -1.02 -8.84 -1.45
CA GLY A 92 0.39 -8.82 -1.83
C GLY A 92 0.72 -10.05 -2.65
N TYR A 93 1.97 -10.17 -3.09
CA TYR A 93 2.43 -11.30 -3.87
C TYR A 93 2.98 -12.42 -2.96
N PRO A 94 2.26 -13.54 -2.77
CA PRO A 94 2.60 -14.52 -1.75
C PRO A 94 3.88 -15.31 -2.01
N GLN A 95 4.42 -15.28 -3.24
CA GLN A 95 5.69 -15.95 -3.56
C GLN A 95 6.92 -15.14 -3.15
N VAL A 96 6.77 -13.85 -2.83
CA VAL A 96 7.86 -13.00 -2.35
C VAL A 96 7.49 -12.48 -0.98
N LEU A 97 8.18 -12.99 0.04
CA LEU A 97 7.95 -12.63 1.43
C LEU A 97 9.05 -11.70 1.93
N ILE A 98 8.66 -10.54 2.46
CA ILE A 98 9.57 -9.50 2.95
C ILE A 98 9.45 -9.40 4.48
N GLY A 99 10.62 -9.41 5.15
CA GLY A 99 10.77 -9.33 6.60
C GLY A 99 10.57 -7.95 7.21
#